data_AF-A0A9D5WI15-F1
#
_entry.id   AF-A0A9D5WI15-F1
#
_cell.length_a   1.000
_cell.length_b   1.000
_cell.length_c   1.000
_cell.angle_alpha   90.00
_cell.angle_beta   90.00
_cell.angle_gamma   90.00
#
_symmetry.space_group_name_H-M   'P 1'
#
loop_
_entity.id
_entity.type
_entity.pdbx_description
1 polymer ?
#
loop_
_entity_poly.entity_id
_entity_poly.type
_entity_poly.pdbx_seq_one_letter_code
_entity_poly.pdbx_strand_id
1 'polypeptide(L)'
;MIINEIFYSLQGEGVHMGKPSIFIRLSKCNLRCSFCDTEFDSGHEMSLEELHEAIKQWPCRRIIWTGGEPTLQLTDEVVAYFKALGYHQSIETNGTRRPPRGLDYITCSPKKEAMSLLQRNFPEGVGEFRFPVGTDLDLPPAVEDLPPAGAYLLSPIFVGETQGEVDKA
;
A
#
# COMPACT_ATOMS: atom_id res chain seq x y z
N MET A 1 0.05 17.08 2.83
CA MET A 1 0.58 15.82 2.27
C MET A 1 0.73 15.99 0.77
N ILE A 2 1.73 15.38 0.14
CA ILE A 2 1.92 15.41 -1.32
C ILE A 2 1.24 14.17 -1.90
N ILE A 3 0.14 14.41 -2.61
CA ILE A 3 -0.73 13.38 -3.19
C ILE A 3 -0.40 13.25 -4.67
N ASN A 4 -0.10 12.04 -5.12
CA ASN A 4 0.12 11.72 -6.53
C ASN A 4 -1.23 11.53 -7.25
N GLU A 5 -2.10 10.68 -6.70
CA GLU A 5 -3.43 10.44 -7.25
C GLU A 5 -4.45 10.02 -6.18
N ILE A 6 -5.72 10.28 -6.45
CA ILE A 6 -6.86 9.83 -5.64
C ILE A 6 -7.90 9.25 -6.58
N PHE A 7 -8.37 8.03 -6.31
CA PHE A 7 -9.41 7.41 -7.11
C PHE A 7 -10.23 6.40 -6.32
N TYR A 8 -11.44 6.11 -6.79
CA TYR A 8 -12.36 5.14 -6.20
C TYR A 8 -12.50 3.95 -7.14
N SER A 9 -12.11 2.76 -6.67
CA SER A 9 -12.11 1.52 -7.46
C SER A 9 -12.26 0.30 -6.56
N LEU A 10 -12.06 -0.90 -7.11
CA LEU A 10 -11.94 -2.14 -6.34
C LEU A 10 -10.48 -2.40 -5.96
N GLN A 11 -10.25 -3.00 -4.79
CA GLN A 11 -8.93 -3.52 -4.45
C GLN A 11 -8.56 -4.68 -5.37
N GLY A 12 -7.41 -4.57 -6.02
CA GLY A 12 -6.94 -5.53 -7.01
C GLY A 12 -6.14 -6.69 -6.41
N GLU A 13 -5.64 -6.55 -5.19
CA GLU A 13 -4.68 -7.49 -4.59
C GLU A 13 -5.02 -7.84 -3.13
N GLY A 14 -4.45 -8.94 -2.65
CA GLY A 14 -4.51 -9.30 -1.23
C GLY A 14 -5.82 -9.94 -0.77
N VAL A 15 -5.96 -10.13 0.54
CA VAL A 15 -7.17 -10.68 1.18
C VAL A 15 -8.42 -9.84 0.90
N HIS A 16 -8.23 -8.55 0.60
CA HIS A 16 -9.29 -7.60 0.34
C HIS A 16 -9.62 -7.39 -1.14
N MET A 17 -9.09 -8.24 -2.03
CA MET A 17 -9.41 -8.21 -3.45
C MET A 17 -10.93 -8.18 -3.70
N GLY A 18 -11.36 -7.31 -4.62
CA GLY A 18 -12.77 -7.10 -4.99
C GLY A 18 -13.56 -6.17 -4.06
N LYS A 19 -13.01 -5.72 -2.93
CA LYS A 19 -13.70 -4.76 -2.06
C LYS A 19 -13.62 -3.34 -2.67
N PRO A 20 -14.69 -2.52 -2.63
CA PRO A 20 -14.62 -1.10 -3.00
C PRO A 20 -13.68 -0.33 -2.07
N SER A 21 -12.90 0.60 -2.61
CA SER A 21 -11.86 1.34 -1.90
C SER A 21 -11.58 2.69 -2.52
N ILE A 22 -11.35 3.67 -1.64
CA ILE A 22 -10.75 4.94 -2.02
C ILE A 22 -9.24 4.77 -1.88
N PHE A 23 -8.53 4.89 -2.98
CA PHE A 23 -7.08 4.87 -3.01
C PHE A 23 -6.56 6.29 -2.87
N ILE A 24 -5.65 6.48 -1.93
CA ILE A 24 -4.90 7.72 -1.79
C ILE A 24 -3.44 7.37 -2.00
N ARG A 25 -2.95 7.66 -3.22
CA ARG A 25 -1.57 7.42 -3.60
C ARG A 25 -0.74 8.63 -3.23
N LEU A 26 0.21 8.44 -2.32
CA LEU A 26 1.16 9.46 -1.89
C LEU A 26 2.35 9.51 -2.85
N SER A 27 2.97 10.68 -2.97
CA SER A 27 4.23 10.82 -3.71
C SER A 27 5.44 10.38 -2.88
N LYS A 28 6.57 10.21 -3.56
CA LYS A 28 7.91 9.85 -3.04
C LYS A 28 8.02 8.43 -2.48
N CYS A 29 9.06 7.75 -2.90
CA CYS A 29 9.48 6.46 -2.33
C CYS A 29 10.92 6.53 -1.86
N ASN A 30 11.25 5.79 -0.82
CA ASN A 30 12.64 5.62 -0.36
C ASN A 30 13.39 4.52 -1.13
N LEU A 31 12.73 3.85 -2.07
CA LEU A 31 13.29 2.82 -2.94
C LEU A 31 12.96 3.12 -4.41
N ARG A 32 13.78 2.63 -5.33
CA ARG A 32 13.53 2.64 -6.78
C ARG A 32 13.65 1.22 -7.32
N CYS A 33 12.63 0.41 -7.09
CA CYS A 33 12.60 -0.99 -7.51
C CYS A 33 12.56 -1.09 -9.04
N SER A 34 13.30 -2.04 -9.63
CA SER A 34 13.36 -2.24 -11.09
C SER A 34 12.03 -2.65 -11.72
N PHE A 35 11.16 -3.30 -10.94
CA PHE A 35 9.83 -3.77 -11.34
C PHE A 35 8.70 -2.85 -10.85
N CYS A 36 9.01 -1.61 -10.44
CA CYS A 36 7.98 -0.68 -9.99
C CYS A 36 7.13 -0.22 -11.17
N ASP A 37 5.82 -0.35 -11.05
CA ASP A 37 4.80 0.03 -12.04
C ASP A 37 4.21 1.43 -11.81
N THR A 38 4.61 2.08 -10.72
CA THR A 38 3.98 3.29 -10.19
C THR A 38 4.93 4.49 -10.30
N GLU A 39 4.46 5.57 -10.93
CA GLU A 39 5.12 6.88 -10.91
C GLU A 39 4.89 7.56 -9.54
N PHE A 40 5.92 8.14 -8.93
CA PHE A 40 5.81 8.75 -7.59
C PHE A 40 6.65 10.02 -7.40
N ASP A 41 7.28 10.54 -8.45
CA ASP A 41 8.05 11.78 -8.39
C ASP A 41 7.14 13.02 -8.54
N SER A 42 5.94 12.88 -9.11
CA SER A 42 4.93 13.95 -9.21
C SER A 42 3.90 13.95 -8.07
N GLY A 43 3.27 15.09 -7.81
CA GLY A 43 2.11 15.21 -6.91
C GLY A 43 1.79 16.65 -6.49
N HIS A 44 0.67 16.81 -5.78
CA HIS A 44 0.15 18.10 -5.32
C HIS A 44 0.02 18.12 -3.79
N GLU A 45 0.38 19.23 -3.17
CA GLU A 45 0.15 19.42 -1.74
C GLU A 45 -1.34 19.60 -1.45
N MET A 46 -1.85 18.83 -0.50
CA MET A 46 -3.20 18.94 0.04
C MET A 46 -3.16 18.93 1.56
N SER A 47 -3.99 19.76 2.18
CA SER A 47 -4.38 19.68 3.59
C SER A 47 -5.29 18.46 3.84
N LEU A 48 -5.52 18.13 5.11
CA LEU A 48 -6.42 17.02 5.47
C LEU A 48 -7.87 17.36 5.13
N GLU A 49 -8.25 18.62 5.25
CA GLU A 49 -9.55 19.15 4.88
C GLU A 49 -9.78 19.06 3.37
N GLU A 50 -8.83 19.52 2.56
CA GLU A 50 -8.91 19.40 1.09
C GLU A 50 -8.99 17.94 0.65
N LEU A 51 -8.19 17.06 1.28
CA LEU A 51 -8.23 15.63 1.00
C LEU A 51 -9.59 15.02 1.39
N HIS A 52 -10.13 15.38 2.54
CA HIS A 52 -11.45 14.91 2.96
C HIS A 52 -12.57 15.38 2.02
N GLU A 53 -12.54 16.65 1.59
CA GLU A 53 -13.49 17.20 0.62
C GLU A 53 -13.44 16.44 -0.71
N ALA A 54 -12.24 16.06 -1.17
CA ALA A 54 -12.07 15.29 -2.40
C ALA A 54 -12.66 13.87 -2.30
N ILE A 55 -12.54 13.21 -1.14
CA ILE A 55 -12.96 11.80 -1.00
C ILE A 55 -14.39 11.62 -0.51
N LYS A 56 -14.99 12.61 0.18
CA LYS A 56 -16.32 12.46 0.81
C LYS A 56 -17.47 12.27 -0.18
N GLN A 57 -17.24 12.56 -1.46
CA GLN A 57 -18.23 12.37 -2.52
C GLN A 57 -18.57 10.88 -2.75
N TRP A 58 -17.67 9.97 -2.38
CA TRP A 58 -17.90 8.53 -2.56
C TRP A 58 -18.57 7.92 -1.31
N PRO A 59 -19.52 6.99 -1.49
CA PRO A 59 -20.18 6.32 -0.37
C PRO A 59 -19.26 5.37 0.41
N CYS A 60 -18.11 5.02 -0.17
CA CYS A 60 -17.12 4.14 0.42
C CYS A 60 -16.46 4.79 1.63
N ARG A 61 -16.39 4.05 2.75
CA ARG A 61 -15.67 4.46 3.96
C ARG A 61 -14.36 3.69 4.17
N ARG A 62 -13.83 3.08 3.11
CA ARG A 62 -12.55 2.37 3.14
C ARG A 62 -11.50 3.14 2.37
N ILE A 63 -10.43 3.51 3.07
CA ILE A 63 -9.24 4.16 2.50
C ILE A 63 -8.12 3.12 2.41
N ILE A 64 -7.41 3.11 1.29
CA ILE A 64 -6.11 2.47 1.15
C ILE A 64 -5.07 3.57 0.92
N TRP A 65 -4.19 3.74 1.90
CA TRP A 65 -2.99 4.56 1.78
C TRP A 65 -1.91 3.76 1.05
N THR A 66 -1.47 4.26 -0.09
CA THR A 66 -0.43 3.64 -0.92
C THR A 66 0.46 4.72 -1.53
N GLY A 67 1.31 4.38 -2.49
CA GLY A 67 1.99 5.36 -3.35
C GLY A 67 3.32 5.86 -2.82
N GLY A 68 4.31 5.80 -3.72
CA GLY A 68 5.69 5.65 -3.29
C GLY A 68 5.75 4.80 -2.01
N GLU A 69 6.38 5.29 -0.95
CA GLU A 69 6.27 4.65 0.37
C GLU A 69 5.40 5.51 1.30
N PRO A 70 4.17 5.07 1.65
CA PRO A 70 3.23 5.92 2.39
C PRO A 70 3.73 6.30 3.78
N THR A 71 4.56 5.48 4.43
CA THR A 71 5.14 5.79 5.76
C THR A 71 6.17 6.94 5.74
N LEU A 72 6.45 7.54 4.57
CA LEU A 72 7.22 8.78 4.47
C LEU A 72 6.39 10.02 4.78
N GLN A 73 5.05 9.96 4.64
CA GLN A 73 4.17 11.12 4.82
C GLN A 73 2.98 10.84 5.74
N LEU A 74 2.52 9.59 5.84
CA LEU A 74 1.41 9.21 6.72
C LEU A 74 1.87 9.20 8.18
N THR A 75 1.09 9.82 9.07
CA THR A 75 1.38 9.92 10.51
C THR A 75 0.18 9.48 11.35
N ASP A 76 0.39 9.30 12.66
CA ASP A 76 -0.67 8.92 13.61
C ASP A 76 -1.81 9.95 13.63
N GLU A 77 -1.49 11.24 13.47
CA GLU A 77 -2.46 12.34 13.43
C GLU A 77 -3.35 12.25 12.19
N VAL A 78 -2.78 11.92 11.03
CA VAL A 78 -3.55 11.72 9.78
C VAL A 78 -4.51 10.55 9.94
N VAL A 79 -4.02 9.43 10.47
CA VAL A 79 -4.86 8.24 10.70
C VAL A 79 -5.98 8.55 11.70
N ALA A 80 -5.67 9.24 12.80
CA ALA A 80 -6.67 9.64 13.79
C ALA A 80 -7.75 10.56 13.20
N TYR A 81 -7.37 11.51 12.35
CA TYR A 81 -8.29 12.43 11.67
C TYR A 81 -9.34 11.67 10.84
N PHE A 82 -8.91 10.77 9.95
CA PHE A 82 -9.85 10.00 9.12
C PHE A 82 -10.60 8.93 9.91
N LYS A 83 -10.03 8.41 11.01
CA LYS A 83 -10.73 7.51 11.92
C LYS A 83 -11.90 8.21 12.59
N ALA A 84 -11.71 9.45 13.06
CA ALA A 84 -12.77 10.25 13.67
C ALA A 84 -13.93 10.56 12.69
N LEU A 85 -13.62 10.60 11.39
CA LEU A 85 -14.60 10.76 10.31
C LEU A 85 -15.27 9.43 9.87
N GLY A 86 -14.97 8.32 10.55
CA GLY A 86 -15.57 7.00 10.33
C GLY A 86 -14.97 6.21 9.17
N TYR A 87 -13.76 6.55 8.70
CA TYR A 87 -13.08 5.76 7.68
C TYR A 87 -12.30 4.60 8.29
N HIS A 88 -12.50 3.42 7.72
CA HIS A 88 -11.63 2.25 7.89
C HIS A 88 -10.40 2.41 7.00
N GLN A 89 -9.21 2.28 7.57
CA GLN A 89 -7.96 2.66 6.90
C GLN A 89 -7.01 1.47 6.80
N SER A 90 -6.57 1.18 5.58
CA SER A 90 -5.54 0.21 5.27
C SER A 90 -4.30 0.90 4.72
N ILE A 91 -3.11 0.30 4.87
CA ILE A 91 -1.87 0.75 4.24
C ILE A 91 -1.26 -0.35 3.39
N GLU A 92 -0.66 0.01 2.25
CA GLU A 92 0.26 -0.84 1.49
C GLU A 92 1.68 -0.28 1.58
N THR A 93 2.60 -0.99 2.26
CA THR A 93 3.96 -0.51 2.55
C THR A 93 5.03 -1.50 2.08
N ASN A 94 6.22 -0.98 1.77
CA ASN A 94 7.42 -1.74 1.41
C ASN A 94 8.14 -2.37 2.62
N GLY A 95 7.69 -2.05 3.85
CA GLY A 95 8.17 -2.64 5.10
C GLY A 95 9.42 -2.00 5.70
N THR A 96 10.02 -1.00 5.05
CA THR A 96 11.27 -0.38 5.52
C THR A 96 11.10 0.46 6.79
N ARG A 97 9.88 0.92 7.07
CA ARG A 97 9.54 1.78 8.21
C ARG A 97 8.32 1.23 8.96
N ARG A 98 8.17 1.66 10.21
CA ARG A 98 6.97 1.37 11.00
C ARG A 98 5.80 2.19 10.47
N PRO A 99 4.63 1.58 10.22
CA PRO A 99 3.44 2.33 9.87
C PRO A 99 2.87 3.08 11.08
N PRO A 100 2.07 4.12 10.85
CA PRO A 100 1.32 4.81 11.89
C PRO A 100 0.39 3.88 12.68
N ARG A 101 0.15 4.25 13.93
CA ARG A 101 -0.79 3.57 14.82
C ARG A 101 -2.24 3.85 14.39
N GLY A 102 -3.14 2.94 14.76
CA GLY A 102 -4.59 3.11 14.56
C GLY A 102 -5.11 2.71 13.19
N LEU A 103 -4.24 2.29 12.27
CA LEU A 103 -4.64 1.63 11.02
C LEU A 103 -5.41 0.35 11.33
N ASP A 104 -6.43 0.05 10.53
CA ASP A 104 -7.26 -1.14 10.69
C ASP A 104 -6.65 -2.37 10.02
N TYR A 105 -5.84 -2.17 8.98
CA TYR A 105 -5.22 -3.25 8.24
C TYR A 105 -3.87 -2.84 7.65
N ILE A 106 -2.87 -3.70 7.79
CA ILE A 106 -1.52 -3.47 7.26
C ILE A 106 -1.23 -4.55 6.22
N THR A 107 -1.04 -4.14 4.98
CA THR A 107 -0.44 -4.95 3.92
C THR A 107 1.03 -4.56 3.81
N CYS A 108 1.93 -5.51 4.03
CA CYS A 108 3.36 -5.31 3.80
C CYS A 108 3.79 -6.13 2.59
N SER A 109 4.33 -5.48 1.56
CA SER A 109 5.04 -6.14 0.46
C SER A 109 6.55 -5.93 0.66
N PRO A 110 7.19 -6.74 1.52
CA PRO A 110 8.54 -6.47 1.98
C PRO A 110 9.51 -6.51 0.79
N LYS A 111 10.28 -5.43 0.64
CA LYS A 111 11.38 -5.38 -0.32
C LYS A 111 12.67 -5.88 0.35
N LYS A 112 13.68 -6.18 -0.45
CA LYS A 112 14.93 -6.79 0.03
C LYS A 112 15.56 -5.99 1.18
N GLU A 113 15.51 -4.66 1.08
CA GLU A 113 16.02 -3.71 2.07
C GLU A 113 15.23 -3.74 3.39
N ALA A 114 14.00 -4.23 3.38
CA ALA A 114 13.13 -4.32 4.56
C ALA A 114 13.25 -5.65 5.31
N MET A 115 13.82 -6.70 4.72
CA MET A 115 13.75 -8.06 5.27
C MET A 115 14.32 -8.17 6.70
N SER A 116 15.49 -7.57 6.95
CA SER A 116 16.09 -7.55 8.30
C SER A 116 15.37 -6.62 9.29
N LEU A 117 14.43 -5.81 8.81
CA LEU A 117 13.70 -4.82 9.60
C LEU A 117 12.31 -5.31 10.01
N LEU A 118 11.79 -6.38 9.40
CA LEU A 118 10.40 -6.80 9.56
C LEU A 118 10.04 -7.09 11.02
N GLN A 119 10.87 -7.84 11.75
CA GLN A 119 10.61 -8.14 13.16
C GLN A 119 10.60 -6.89 14.04
N ARG A 120 11.45 -5.92 13.73
CA ARG A 120 11.49 -4.63 14.42
C ARG A 120 10.30 -3.75 14.06
N ASN A 121 9.88 -3.77 12.80
CA ASN A 121 8.85 -2.87 12.29
C ASN A 121 7.43 -3.39 12.55
N PHE A 122 7.25 -4.70 12.63
CA PHE A 122 5.96 -5.37 12.79
C PHE A 122 5.99 -6.40 13.94
N PRO A 123 6.38 -6.02 15.18
CA PRO A 123 6.51 -6.98 16.27
C PRO A 123 5.17 -7.65 16.65
N GLU A 124 4.05 -6.97 16.40
CA GLU A 124 2.69 -7.47 16.63
C GLU A 124 2.08 -8.14 15.39
N GLY A 125 2.84 -8.16 14.29
CA GLY A 125 2.40 -8.69 13.01
C GLY A 125 1.66 -7.68 12.12
N VAL A 126 1.13 -8.21 11.02
CA VAL A 126 0.40 -7.45 9.99
C VAL A 126 -0.88 -8.17 9.58
N GLY A 127 -1.74 -7.50 8.81
CA GLY A 127 -2.90 -8.14 8.19
C GLY A 127 -2.45 -9.18 7.16
N GLU A 128 -1.55 -8.78 6.28
CA GLU A 128 -0.94 -9.69 5.31
C GLU A 128 0.50 -9.30 4.95
N PHE A 129 1.32 -10.32 4.68
CA PHE A 129 2.52 -10.16 3.86
C PHE A 129 2.23 -10.58 2.42
N ARG A 130 2.66 -9.76 1.46
CA ARG A 130 2.47 -10.01 0.02
C ARG A 130 3.81 -10.01 -0.71
N PHE A 131 4.31 -11.20 -1.02
CA PHE A 131 5.61 -11.37 -1.64
C PHE A 131 5.48 -11.44 -3.16
N PRO A 132 6.11 -10.52 -3.91
CA PRO A 132 6.20 -10.67 -5.35
C PRO A 132 7.07 -11.89 -5.68
N VAL A 133 6.59 -12.76 -6.57
CA VAL A 133 7.32 -13.94 -7.04
C VAL A 133 7.44 -13.90 -8.56
N GLY A 134 8.62 -14.19 -9.09
CA GLY A 134 8.93 -14.17 -10.51
C GLY A 134 10.20 -14.97 -10.81
N THR A 135 10.55 -15.12 -12.09
CA THR A 135 11.71 -15.93 -12.52
C THR A 135 13.04 -15.44 -11.96
N ASP A 136 13.18 -14.13 -11.76
CA ASP A 136 14.42 -13.48 -11.33
C ASP A 136 14.34 -12.90 -9.90
N LEU A 137 13.39 -13.39 -9.10
CA LEU A 137 13.25 -13.00 -7.70
C LEU A 137 13.52 -14.18 -6.76
N ASP A 138 14.17 -13.87 -5.64
CA ASP A 138 14.35 -14.82 -4.55
C ASP A 138 12.99 -15.28 -4.02
N LEU A 139 12.89 -16.55 -3.64
CA LEU A 139 11.72 -17.05 -2.92
C LEU A 139 11.57 -16.28 -1.59
N PRO A 140 10.33 -16.15 -1.08
CA PRO A 140 10.10 -15.59 0.25
C PRO A 140 10.89 -16.36 1.32
N PRO A 141 11.27 -15.71 2.42
CA PRO A 141 11.86 -16.39 3.57
C PRO A 141 10.89 -17.43 4.15
N ALA A 142 11.44 -18.33 4.97
CA ALA A 142 10.64 -19.30 5.69
C ALA A 142 9.62 -18.57 6.59
N VAL A 143 8.42 -19.13 6.74
CA VAL A 143 7.33 -18.46 7.48
C VAL A 143 7.71 -18.27 8.95
N GLU A 144 8.52 -19.16 9.50
CA GLU A 144 9.00 -19.10 10.89
C GLU A 144 9.94 -17.90 11.15
N ASP A 145 10.55 -17.36 10.08
CA ASP A 145 11.44 -16.21 10.14
C ASP A 145 10.70 -14.88 9.96
N LEU A 146 9.40 -14.93 9.67
CA LEU A 146 8.55 -13.76 9.45
C LEU A 146 7.78 -13.37 10.72
N PRO A 147 7.46 -12.07 10.89
CA PRO A 147 6.47 -11.67 11.88
C PRO A 147 5.12 -12.35 11.63
N PRO A 148 4.26 -12.46 12.64
CA PRO A 148 2.93 -13.05 12.45
C PRO A 148 2.12 -12.24 11.44
N ALA A 149 1.30 -12.91 10.64
CA ALA A 149 0.37 -12.26 9.74
C ALA A 149 -0.95 -13.02 9.66
N GLY A 150 -2.04 -12.30 9.38
CA GLY A 150 -3.33 -12.92 9.07
C GLY A 150 -3.28 -13.75 7.79
N ALA A 151 -2.45 -13.35 6.82
CA ALA A 151 -2.18 -14.11 5.61
C ALA A 151 -0.74 -13.90 5.10
N TYR A 152 -0.18 -14.93 4.48
CA TYR A 152 1.05 -14.86 3.69
C TYR A 152 0.70 -15.17 2.25
N LEU A 153 0.88 -14.19 1.36
CA LEU A 153 0.41 -14.25 -0.02
C LEU A 153 1.60 -14.17 -0.98
N LEU A 154 1.49 -14.92 -2.07
CA LEU A 154 2.39 -14.81 -3.22
C LEU A 154 1.68 -14.02 -4.32
N SER A 155 2.37 -13.03 -4.88
CA SER A 155 1.86 -12.21 -5.99
C SER A 155 2.75 -12.45 -7.21
N PRO A 156 2.27 -13.17 -8.24
CA PRO A 156 3.05 -13.39 -9.46
C PRO A 156 3.37 -12.06 -10.16
N ILE A 157 4.64 -11.84 -10.49
CA ILE A 157 5.03 -10.78 -11.43
C ILE A 157 4.79 -11.32 -12.84
N PHE A 158 3.86 -10.70 -13.56
CA PHE A 158 3.63 -11.01 -14.96
C PHE A 158 4.73 -10.35 -15.81
N VAL A 159 5.58 -11.18 -16.42
CA VAL A 159 6.55 -10.73 -17.43
C VAL A 159 5.89 -10.95 -18.80
N GLY A 160 5.38 -9.88 -19.41
CA GLY A 160 4.78 -9.91 -20.74
C GLY A 160 5.44 -8.90 -21.66
N GLU A 161 5.79 -9.32 -22.88
CA GLU A 161 6.07 -8.39 -23.99
C GLU A 161 4.84 -7.48 -24.18
N THR A 162 5.06 -6.16 -24.22
CA THR A 162 4.15 -5.07 -24.62
C THR A 162 2.64 -5.37 -24.59
N GLN A 163 1.90 -4.61 -23.77
CA GLN A 163 0.44 -4.47 -23.83
C GLN A 163 -0.05 -4.53 -25.29
N GLY A 164 -0.71 -5.63 -25.66
CA GLY A 164 -1.53 -5.66 -26.86
C GLY A 164 -2.56 -4.55 -26.74
N GLU A 165 -2.66 -3.71 -27.77
CA GLU A 165 -3.72 -2.72 -27.89
C GLU A 165 -5.05 -3.41 -27.62
N VAL A 166 -5.71 -3.04 -26.52
CA VAL A 166 -7.10 -3.38 -26.32
C VAL A 166 -7.85 -2.52 -27.31
N ASP A 167 -8.20 -3.11 -28.47
CA ASP A 167 -9.09 -2.49 -29.45
C ASP A 167 -10.34 -2.02 -28.70
N LYS A 168 -10.51 -0.70 -28.61
CA LYS A 168 -11.73 -0.09 -28.11
C LYS A 168 -12.82 -0.36 -29.15
N ALA A 169 -13.67 -1.35 -28.86
CA ALA A 169 -14.94 -1.54 -29.56
C ALA A 169 -15.92 -0.40 -29.22
#